data_AF-A0A848RHK9-F1
#
_entry.id   AF-A0A848RHK9-F1
#
_cell.length_a   1.000
_cell.length_b   1.000
_cell.length_c   1.000
_cell.angle_alpha   90.00
_cell.angle_beta   90.00
_cell.angle_gamma   90.00
#
_symmetry.space_group_name_H-M   'P 1'
#
loop_
_entity.id
_entity.type
_entity.pdbx_description
1 polymer ?
#
loop_
_entity_poly.entity_id
_entity_poly.type
_entity_poly.pdbx_seq_one_letter_code
_entity_poly.pdbx_strand_id
1 'polypeptide(L)'
;MTSLLVIYDSSISDKGRDLYLKGIKKAVPDVKIKDAKVGIDGIQFDADKVIVLRPMNYKHYCYFMYQLRANYPEKDIEGVATGSLTITAEALLETIYDYYNSNIANKTVVVINQSPTVGIPLVKALIDCSLNVINLNSSYPCIDSLLANTKVDILISASGNKNFQISEALTRDIEMKIDLSNDLLDTDKITSIPTIRVLEDRLTFCEVEDEIEQQ
;
A
#
# COMPACT_ATOMS: atom_id res chain seq x y z
N MET A 1 15.88 14.06 10.10
CA MET A 1 14.74 13.27 9.61
C MET A 1 13.51 14.18 9.52
N THR A 2 12.82 14.16 8.39
CA THR A 2 11.59 14.93 8.14
C THR A 2 10.49 14.58 9.16
N SER A 3 9.76 15.59 9.69
CA SER A 3 8.73 15.34 10.70
C SER A 3 7.45 14.74 10.11
N LEU A 4 6.83 13.79 10.82
CA LEU A 4 5.63 13.08 10.37
C LEU A 4 4.41 13.35 11.28
N LEU A 5 3.28 13.66 10.65
CA LEU A 5 1.95 13.63 11.25
C LEU A 5 1.16 12.43 10.74
N VAL A 6 0.69 11.58 11.66
CA VAL A 6 -0.24 10.48 11.39
C VAL A 6 -1.64 10.85 11.87
N ILE A 7 -2.61 10.80 10.96
CA ILE A 7 -4.02 10.99 11.26
C ILE A 7 -4.73 9.64 11.12
N TYR A 8 -5.43 9.20 12.17
CA TYR A 8 -6.19 7.95 12.17
C TYR A 8 -7.53 8.12 12.90
N ASP A 9 -8.35 7.08 12.93
CA ASP A 9 -9.67 7.12 13.58
C ASP A 9 -9.86 5.94 14.53
N SER A 10 -9.67 6.16 15.83
CA SER A 10 -9.78 5.08 16.83
C SER A 10 -11.20 4.58 17.06
N SER A 11 -12.23 5.24 16.49
CA SER A 11 -13.62 4.79 16.62
C SER A 11 -13.89 3.48 15.85
N ILE A 12 -13.05 3.16 14.86
CA ILE A 12 -13.13 1.94 14.06
C ILE A 12 -12.00 1.01 14.49
N SER A 13 -12.34 -0.20 14.92
CA SER A 13 -11.36 -1.24 15.26
C SER A 13 -10.75 -1.82 13.99
N ASP A 14 -9.42 -1.79 13.88
CA ASP A 14 -8.69 -2.38 12.76
C ASP A 14 -7.29 -2.83 13.17
N LYS A 15 -7.08 -4.16 13.19
CA LYS A 15 -5.81 -4.76 13.63
C LYS A 15 -4.64 -4.37 12.71
N GLY A 16 -4.87 -4.27 11.41
CA GLY A 16 -3.81 -3.97 10.43
C GLY A 16 -3.28 -2.56 10.61
N ARG A 17 -4.18 -1.57 10.64
CA ARG A 17 -3.86 -0.17 10.94
C ARG A 17 -3.16 -0.01 12.28
N ASP A 18 -3.65 -0.67 13.32
CA ASP A 18 -3.08 -0.53 14.67
C ASP A 18 -1.67 -1.15 14.75
N LEU A 19 -1.40 -2.24 14.02
CA LEU A 19 -0.06 -2.79 13.87
C LEU A 19 0.84 -1.85 13.08
N TYR A 20 0.36 -1.27 11.99
CA TYR A 20 1.10 -0.29 11.20
C TYR A 20 1.45 0.94 12.03
N LEU A 21 0.49 1.51 12.76
CA LEU A 21 0.69 2.64 13.67
C LEU A 21 1.74 2.34 14.76
N LYS A 22 1.75 1.11 15.31
CA LYS A 22 2.82 0.66 16.24
C LYS A 22 4.18 0.61 15.56
N GLY A 23 4.24 0.14 14.32
CA GLY A 23 5.46 0.16 13.49
C GLY A 23 5.99 1.58 13.32
N ILE A 24 5.11 2.52 12.92
CA ILE A 24 5.48 3.93 12.71
C ILE A 24 6.03 4.54 14.01
N LYS A 25 5.34 4.35 15.14
CA LYS A 25 5.80 4.84 16.46
C LYS A 25 7.18 4.34 16.86
N LYS A 26 7.55 3.13 16.42
CA LYS A 26 8.85 2.53 16.72
C LYS A 26 9.95 3.05 15.79
N ALA A 27 9.60 3.25 14.52
CA ALA A 27 10.53 3.60 13.45
C ALA A 27 10.81 5.11 13.35
N VAL A 28 9.80 5.95 13.59
CA VAL A 28 9.88 7.40 13.41
C VAL A 28 9.88 8.08 14.79
N PRO A 29 11.04 8.59 15.26
CA PRO A 29 11.11 9.41 16.47
C PRO A 29 10.20 10.63 16.35
N ASP A 30 9.57 11.02 17.46
CA ASP A 30 8.75 12.24 17.55
C ASP A 30 7.54 12.34 16.60
N VAL A 31 7.08 11.22 16.03
CA VAL A 31 5.87 11.18 15.20
C VAL A 31 4.67 11.80 15.94
N LYS A 32 4.04 12.81 15.32
CA LYS A 32 2.80 13.40 15.82
C LYS A 32 1.63 12.52 15.44
N ILE A 33 0.75 12.21 16.38
CA ILE A 33 -0.42 11.36 16.14
C ILE A 33 -1.69 12.10 16.54
N LYS A 34 -2.64 12.18 15.61
CA LYS A 34 -3.94 12.81 15.81
C LYS A 34 -5.05 11.81 15.53
N ASP A 35 -5.99 11.73 16.46
CA ASP A 35 -7.16 10.87 16.36
C ASP A 35 -8.39 11.69 15.92
N ALA A 36 -8.95 11.35 14.77
CA ALA A 36 -10.10 11.99 14.16
C ALA A 36 -11.45 11.48 14.70
N LYS A 37 -11.45 10.66 15.75
CA LYS A 37 -12.67 10.13 16.40
C LYS A 37 -13.67 11.23 16.81
N VAL A 38 -13.17 12.38 17.25
CA VAL A 38 -14.00 13.51 17.72
C VAL A 38 -14.35 14.51 16.62
N GLY A 39 -13.88 14.28 15.39
CA GLY A 39 -14.06 15.18 14.26
C GLY A 39 -12.74 15.56 13.58
N ILE A 40 -12.86 16.41 12.56
CA ILE A 40 -11.72 16.95 11.79
C ILE A 40 -11.27 18.33 12.30
N ASP A 41 -12.13 19.01 13.06
CA ASP A 41 -11.88 20.37 13.54
C ASP A 41 -10.67 20.41 14.48
N GLY A 42 -9.72 21.31 14.19
CA GLY A 42 -8.49 21.47 14.98
C GLY A 42 -7.35 20.52 14.61
N ILE A 43 -7.52 19.61 13.66
CA ILE A 43 -6.41 18.83 13.10
C ILE A 43 -5.73 19.67 12.02
N GLN A 44 -4.59 20.27 12.38
CA GLN A 44 -3.73 21.04 11.48
C GLN A 44 -2.62 20.16 10.92
N PHE A 45 -2.18 20.45 9.69
CA PHE A 45 -1.08 19.73 9.02
C PHE A 45 0.26 20.37 9.40
N ASP A 46 0.58 20.31 10.70
CA ASP A 46 1.70 20.98 11.37
C ASP A 46 3.00 20.16 11.40
N ALA A 47 3.16 19.25 10.44
CA ALA A 47 4.38 18.49 10.18
C ALA A 47 4.77 18.64 8.71
N ASP A 48 5.98 18.23 8.38
CA ASP A 48 6.51 18.31 7.01
C ASP A 48 5.80 17.29 6.10
N LYS A 49 5.53 16.10 6.63
CA LYS A 49 4.80 15.03 5.95
C LYS A 49 3.58 14.59 6.74
N VAL A 50 2.54 14.16 6.03
CA VAL A 50 1.25 13.76 6.58
C VAL A 50 0.81 12.44 5.95
N ILE A 51 0.41 11.50 6.81
CA ILE A 51 -0.24 10.26 6.40
C ILE A 51 -1.60 10.13 7.07
N VAL A 52 -2.62 9.80 6.27
CA VAL A 52 -4.00 9.62 6.74
C VAL A 52 -4.39 8.16 6.59
N LEU A 53 -4.53 7.47 7.71
CA LEU A 53 -4.75 6.03 7.75
C LEU A 53 -6.24 5.68 7.64
N ARG A 54 -6.52 4.61 6.89
CA ARG A 54 -7.82 3.92 6.88
C ARG A 54 -7.78 2.71 7.83
N PRO A 55 -8.94 2.23 8.31
CA PRO A 55 -10.28 2.79 8.12
C PRO A 55 -10.50 4.06 8.95
N MET A 56 -11.37 4.93 8.41
CA MET A 56 -11.82 6.19 8.99
C MET A 56 -13.21 6.51 8.47
N ASN A 57 -13.98 7.32 9.20
CA ASN A 57 -15.20 7.93 8.66
C ASN A 57 -14.96 8.50 7.24
N TYR A 58 -15.78 8.07 6.28
CA TYR A 58 -15.55 8.40 4.87
C TYR A 58 -15.53 9.91 4.60
N LYS A 59 -16.40 10.70 5.26
CA LYS A 59 -16.42 12.15 5.08
C LYS A 59 -15.14 12.80 5.62
N HIS A 60 -14.64 12.33 6.76
CA HIS A 60 -13.38 12.82 7.33
C HIS A 60 -12.19 12.47 6.42
N TYR A 61 -12.15 11.23 5.92
CA TYR A 61 -11.11 10.80 4.99
C TYR A 61 -11.11 11.65 3.72
N CYS A 62 -12.28 11.85 3.09
CA CYS A 62 -12.40 12.72 1.91
C CYS A 62 -11.98 14.17 2.19
N TYR A 63 -12.30 14.70 3.37
CA TYR A 63 -11.85 16.02 3.78
C TYR A 63 -10.32 16.11 3.82
N PHE A 64 -9.64 15.19 4.49
CA PHE A 64 -8.17 15.21 4.58
C PHE A 64 -7.51 14.98 3.23
N MET A 65 -8.03 14.06 2.41
CA MET A 65 -7.52 13.83 1.05
C MET A 65 -7.68 15.08 0.17
N TYR A 66 -8.81 15.80 0.31
CA TYR A 66 -8.99 17.07 -0.39
C TYR A 66 -8.00 18.14 0.08
N GLN A 67 -7.77 18.27 1.40
CA GLN A 67 -6.79 19.21 1.94
C GLN A 67 -5.37 18.91 1.45
N LEU A 68 -4.95 17.64 1.50
CA LEU A 68 -3.66 17.23 0.93
C LEU A 68 -3.58 17.55 -0.55
N ARG A 69 -4.56 17.11 -1.35
CA ARG A 69 -4.51 17.30 -2.80
C ARG A 69 -4.54 18.78 -3.23
N ALA A 70 -5.37 19.59 -2.59
CA ALA A 70 -5.63 20.96 -3.04
C ALA A 70 -4.66 21.98 -2.44
N ASN A 71 -4.23 21.77 -1.20
CA ASN A 71 -3.53 22.80 -0.42
C ASN A 71 -2.12 22.38 0.03
N TYR A 72 -1.88 21.08 0.20
CA TYR A 72 -0.62 20.56 0.74
C TYR A 72 -0.13 19.28 0.03
N PRO A 73 -0.08 19.25 -1.32
CA PRO A 73 0.23 18.04 -2.07
C PRO A 73 1.64 17.51 -1.75
N GLU A 74 2.59 18.39 -1.45
CA GLU A 74 3.96 18.08 -1.05
C GLU A 74 4.04 17.32 0.28
N LYS A 75 3.01 17.43 1.13
CA LYS A 75 2.95 16.75 2.42
C LYS A 75 2.42 15.32 2.32
N ASP A 76 1.81 14.93 1.22
CA ASP A 76 1.20 13.61 1.04
C ASP A 76 2.25 12.50 0.87
N ILE A 77 2.78 11.99 1.99
CA ILE A 77 3.80 10.93 1.96
C ILE A 77 3.25 9.57 1.52
N GLU A 78 1.95 9.34 1.70
CA GLU A 78 1.30 8.10 1.27
C GLU A 78 1.13 8.07 -0.25
N GLY A 79 1.05 9.22 -0.92
CA GLY A 79 0.89 9.33 -2.37
C GLY A 79 -0.55 9.17 -2.88
N VAL A 80 -1.51 8.86 -2.00
CA VAL A 80 -2.91 8.61 -2.40
C VAL A 80 -3.61 9.89 -2.89
N ALA A 81 -3.35 11.04 -2.25
CA ALA A 81 -4.00 12.29 -2.62
C ALA A 81 -3.42 12.88 -3.91
N THR A 82 -2.12 12.67 -4.13
CA THR A 82 -1.38 13.10 -5.33
C THR A 82 -1.49 12.12 -6.50
N GLY A 83 -1.93 10.88 -6.25
CA GLY A 83 -2.01 9.83 -7.27
C GLY A 83 -0.67 9.19 -7.62
N SER A 84 0.34 9.39 -6.76
CA SER A 84 1.67 8.80 -6.83
C SER A 84 1.65 7.31 -6.46
N LEU A 85 2.76 6.61 -6.68
CA LEU A 85 2.93 5.26 -6.16
C LEU A 85 2.81 5.30 -4.63
N THR A 86 1.94 4.45 -4.08
CA THR A 86 1.67 4.46 -2.64
C THR A 86 2.70 3.65 -1.87
N ILE A 87 2.86 3.91 -0.58
CA ILE A 87 3.83 3.19 0.27
C ILE A 87 3.61 1.67 0.21
N THR A 88 2.34 1.24 0.24
CA THR A 88 2.01 -0.20 0.16
C THR A 88 2.32 -0.77 -1.24
N ALA A 89 2.05 -0.03 -2.31
CA ALA A 89 2.34 -0.46 -3.66
C ALA A 89 3.85 -0.47 -3.96
N GLU A 90 4.60 0.49 -3.44
CA GLU A 90 6.07 0.52 -3.52
C GLU A 90 6.69 -0.65 -2.75
N ALA A 91 6.25 -0.90 -1.52
CA ALA A 91 6.73 -2.06 -0.76
C ALA A 91 6.44 -3.40 -1.46
N LEU A 92 5.31 -3.52 -2.16
CA LEU A 92 5.01 -4.67 -3.02
C LEU A 92 5.98 -4.76 -4.20
N LEU A 93 6.20 -3.65 -4.90
CA LEU A 93 7.11 -3.59 -6.04
C LEU A 93 8.54 -3.95 -5.62
N GLU A 94 9.06 -3.38 -4.53
CA GLU A 94 10.37 -3.71 -3.98
C GLU A 94 10.48 -5.20 -3.62
N THR A 95 9.45 -5.76 -2.98
CA THR A 95 9.43 -7.20 -2.65
C THR A 95 9.55 -8.07 -3.90
N ILE A 96 8.90 -7.68 -5.00
CA ILE A 96 8.97 -8.37 -6.29
C ILE A 96 10.37 -8.21 -6.92
N TYR A 97 10.93 -6.99 -6.90
CA TYR A 97 12.28 -6.71 -7.36
C TYR A 97 13.32 -7.57 -6.63
N ASP A 98 13.24 -7.61 -5.31
CA ASP A 98 14.15 -8.36 -4.45
C ASP A 98 14.06 -9.87 -4.74
N TYR A 99 12.84 -10.41 -4.86
CA TYR A 99 12.62 -11.83 -5.15
C TYR A 99 13.27 -12.25 -6.48
N TYR A 100 13.17 -11.40 -7.50
CA TYR A 100 13.65 -11.70 -8.85
C TYR A 100 15.03 -11.13 -9.19
N ASN A 101 15.78 -10.62 -8.20
CA ASN A 101 17.07 -9.95 -8.41
C ASN A 101 16.99 -8.90 -9.53
N SER A 102 15.94 -8.09 -9.48
CA SER A 102 15.60 -7.03 -10.45
C SER A 102 15.24 -7.48 -11.87
N ASN A 103 15.18 -8.78 -12.15
CA ASN A 103 14.78 -9.31 -13.45
C ASN A 103 13.28 -9.65 -13.50
N ILE A 104 12.44 -8.61 -13.59
CA ILE A 104 10.98 -8.75 -13.51
C ILE A 104 10.26 -8.58 -14.85
N ALA A 105 10.94 -8.10 -15.89
CA ALA A 105 10.33 -7.82 -17.19
C ALA A 105 9.68 -9.06 -17.82
N ASN A 106 8.56 -8.86 -18.52
CA ASN A 106 7.75 -9.88 -19.19
C ASN A 106 7.07 -10.92 -18.28
N LYS A 107 7.27 -10.85 -16.96
CA LYS A 107 6.55 -11.73 -16.02
C LYS A 107 5.05 -11.41 -16.03
N THR A 108 4.24 -12.45 -15.90
CA THR A 108 2.80 -12.34 -15.79
C THR A 108 2.39 -12.26 -14.33
N VAL A 109 1.75 -11.16 -13.97
CA VAL A 109 1.29 -10.87 -12.62
C VAL A 109 -0.23 -10.76 -12.59
N VAL A 110 -0.86 -11.50 -11.67
CA VAL A 110 -2.28 -11.35 -11.34
C VAL A 110 -2.38 -10.57 -10.03
N VAL A 111 -3.09 -9.44 -10.08
CA VAL A 111 -3.38 -8.60 -8.90
C VAL A 111 -4.87 -8.70 -8.59
N ILE A 112 -5.21 -9.18 -7.39
CA ILE A 112 -6.59 -9.25 -6.87
C ILE A 112 -6.81 -8.10 -5.90
N ASN A 113 -6.84 -6.89 -6.44
CA ASN A 113 -7.16 -5.65 -5.74
C ASN A 113 -7.30 -4.53 -6.77
N GLN A 114 -8.41 -3.77 -6.74
CA GLN A 114 -8.63 -2.60 -7.59
C GLN A 114 -8.82 -1.30 -6.78
N SER A 115 -8.34 -1.31 -5.54
CA SER A 115 -8.43 -0.14 -4.66
C SER A 115 -7.49 0.98 -5.12
N PRO A 116 -7.84 2.25 -4.84
CA PRO A 116 -6.95 3.39 -5.09
C PRO A 116 -5.66 3.37 -4.25
N THR A 117 -5.62 2.61 -3.15
CA THR A 117 -4.48 2.58 -2.23
C THR A 117 -3.44 1.54 -2.59
N VAL A 118 -3.84 0.42 -3.20
CA VAL A 118 -2.91 -0.68 -3.51
C VAL A 118 -2.96 -1.04 -4.98
N GLY A 119 -4.11 -1.55 -5.43
CA GLY A 119 -4.27 -2.14 -6.76
C GLY A 119 -3.94 -1.20 -7.91
N ILE A 120 -4.60 -0.04 -7.96
CA ILE A 120 -4.46 0.90 -9.08
C ILE A 120 -3.03 1.46 -9.17
N PRO A 121 -2.41 1.98 -8.09
CA PRO A 121 -1.03 2.47 -8.14
C PRO A 121 -0.03 1.36 -8.50
N LEU A 122 -0.17 0.18 -7.90
CA LEU A 122 0.72 -0.95 -8.16
C LEU A 122 0.67 -1.41 -9.62
N VAL A 123 -0.54 -1.56 -10.19
CA VAL A 123 -0.72 -2.03 -11.57
C VAL A 123 -0.06 -1.08 -12.56
N LYS A 124 -0.16 0.24 -12.36
CA LYS A 124 0.56 1.21 -13.19
C LYS A 124 2.07 0.99 -13.12
N ALA A 125 2.63 0.91 -11.91
CA ALA A 125 4.07 0.70 -11.74
C ALA A 125 4.56 -0.65 -12.31
N LEU A 126 3.78 -1.71 -12.18
CA LEU A 126 4.10 -3.01 -12.78
C LEU A 126 4.12 -2.95 -14.32
N ILE A 127 3.17 -2.21 -14.93
CA ILE A 127 3.16 -1.97 -16.39
C ILE A 127 4.38 -1.15 -16.80
N ASP A 128 4.73 -0.10 -16.04
CA ASP A 128 5.92 0.73 -16.31
C ASP A 128 7.22 -0.09 -16.25
N CYS A 129 7.23 -1.16 -15.45
CA CYS A 129 8.32 -2.14 -15.37
C CYS A 129 8.26 -3.24 -16.46
N SER A 130 7.38 -3.10 -17.47
CA SER A 130 7.18 -4.06 -18.56
C SER A 130 6.70 -5.45 -18.13
N LEU A 131 5.87 -5.55 -17.08
CA LEU A 131 5.17 -6.79 -16.73
C LEU A 131 3.84 -6.94 -17.49
N ASN A 132 3.42 -8.18 -17.69
CA ASN A 132 2.09 -8.51 -18.18
C ASN A 132 1.11 -8.54 -17.01
N VAL A 133 0.24 -7.53 -16.88
CA VAL A 133 -0.60 -7.36 -15.69
C VAL A 133 -2.06 -7.75 -15.95
N ILE A 134 -2.60 -8.62 -15.11
CA ILE A 134 -4.04 -8.95 -15.04
C ILE A 134 -4.57 -8.41 -13.70
N ASN A 135 -5.42 -7.39 -13.75
CA ASN A 135 -5.95 -6.76 -12.55
C ASN A 135 -7.44 -7.09 -12.34
N LEU A 136 -7.76 -7.79 -11.25
CA LEU A 136 -9.08 -8.32 -10.94
C LEU A 136 -9.59 -7.84 -9.57
N ASN A 137 -10.90 -7.90 -9.39
CA ASN A 137 -11.53 -7.87 -8.08
C ASN A 137 -11.84 -9.30 -7.63
N SER A 138 -11.82 -9.58 -6.33
CA SER A 138 -12.27 -10.84 -5.71
C SER A 138 -13.68 -11.30 -6.12
N SER A 139 -14.52 -10.40 -6.61
CA SER A 139 -15.84 -10.74 -7.15
C SER A 139 -15.83 -11.25 -8.59
N TYR A 140 -14.68 -11.33 -9.25
CA TYR A 140 -14.59 -11.85 -10.62
C TYR A 140 -14.95 -13.35 -10.63
N PRO A 141 -15.99 -13.77 -11.37
CA PRO A 141 -16.56 -15.11 -11.23
C PRO A 141 -15.66 -16.24 -11.75
N CYS A 142 -14.60 -15.94 -12.51
CA CYS A 142 -13.77 -16.93 -13.20
C CYS A 142 -12.29 -16.84 -12.81
N ILE A 143 -11.96 -16.40 -11.59
CA ILE A 143 -10.58 -16.32 -11.10
C ILE A 143 -9.92 -17.71 -11.19
N ASP A 144 -10.59 -18.76 -10.72
CA ASP A 144 -10.04 -20.11 -10.72
C ASP A 144 -9.70 -20.61 -12.13
N SER A 145 -10.61 -20.39 -13.09
CA SER A 145 -10.37 -20.74 -14.49
C SER A 145 -9.22 -19.94 -15.09
N LEU A 146 -9.09 -18.66 -14.74
CA LEU A 146 -7.98 -17.83 -15.20
C LEU A 146 -6.65 -18.35 -14.67
N LEU A 147 -6.55 -18.64 -13.37
CA LEU A 147 -5.35 -19.17 -12.74
C LEU A 147 -4.99 -20.57 -13.28
N ALA A 148 -5.98 -21.41 -13.55
CA ALA A 148 -5.75 -22.75 -14.10
C ALA A 148 -5.26 -22.77 -15.55
N ASN A 149 -5.58 -21.74 -16.34
CA ASN A 149 -5.31 -21.72 -17.79
C ASN A 149 -4.27 -20.67 -18.22
N THR A 150 -3.75 -19.89 -17.27
CA THR A 150 -2.76 -18.84 -17.56
C THR A 150 -1.47 -19.17 -16.84
N LYS A 151 -0.33 -19.04 -17.53
CA LYS A 151 0.96 -19.06 -16.85
C LYS A 151 1.11 -17.77 -16.04
N VAL A 152 0.96 -17.87 -14.72
CA VAL A 152 1.12 -16.77 -13.78
C VAL A 152 2.45 -16.95 -13.04
N ASP A 153 3.32 -15.95 -13.11
CA ASP A 153 4.60 -15.96 -12.39
C ASP A 153 4.45 -15.34 -10.99
N ILE A 154 3.51 -14.37 -10.84
CA ILE A 154 3.29 -13.64 -9.59
C ILE A 154 1.79 -13.52 -9.31
N LEU A 155 1.36 -13.91 -8.10
CA LEU A 155 0.01 -13.69 -7.61
C LEU A 155 0.03 -12.77 -6.39
N ILE A 156 -0.67 -11.64 -6.48
CA ILE A 156 -0.82 -10.66 -5.40
C ILE A 156 -2.28 -10.60 -4.99
N SER A 157 -2.60 -11.05 -3.79
CA SER A 157 -3.95 -10.98 -3.23
C SER A 157 -4.00 -10.00 -2.06
N ALA A 158 -4.89 -9.02 -2.17
CA ALA A 158 -5.17 -8.06 -1.12
C ALA A 158 -6.66 -7.69 -1.14
N SER A 159 -7.54 -8.69 -1.22
CA SER A 159 -8.95 -8.45 -1.55
C SER A 159 -9.70 -7.61 -0.50
N GLY A 160 -9.27 -7.68 0.77
CA GLY A 160 -10.03 -7.19 1.92
C GLY A 160 -11.35 -7.93 2.17
N ASN A 161 -11.62 -9.01 1.44
CA ASN A 161 -12.86 -9.78 1.51
C ASN A 161 -12.62 -11.10 2.26
N LYS A 162 -13.06 -11.17 3.51
CA LYS A 162 -12.90 -12.36 4.38
C LYS A 162 -13.58 -13.64 3.87
N ASN A 163 -14.49 -13.52 2.90
CA ASN A 163 -15.20 -14.65 2.31
C ASN A 163 -14.59 -15.10 0.98
N PHE A 164 -13.54 -14.42 0.52
CA PHE A 164 -12.83 -14.77 -0.70
C PHE A 164 -11.66 -15.68 -0.35
N GLN A 165 -11.58 -16.84 -1.03
CA GLN A 165 -10.46 -17.77 -0.86
C GLN A 165 -10.09 -18.41 -2.19
N ILE A 166 -8.80 -18.67 -2.39
CA ILE A 166 -8.25 -19.40 -3.53
C ILE A 166 -7.54 -20.65 -3.01
N SER A 167 -7.89 -21.80 -3.59
CA SER A 167 -7.31 -23.08 -3.18
C SER A 167 -5.83 -23.20 -3.57
N GLU A 168 -5.04 -23.89 -2.74
CA GLU A 168 -3.64 -24.20 -3.03
C GLU A 168 -3.45 -24.96 -4.35
N ALA A 169 -4.43 -25.79 -4.74
CA ALA A 169 -4.40 -26.52 -6.01
C ALA A 169 -4.29 -25.60 -7.24
N LEU A 170 -4.71 -24.34 -7.13
CA LEU A 170 -4.64 -23.33 -8.18
C LEU A 170 -3.38 -22.45 -8.09
N THR A 171 -2.73 -22.41 -6.93
CA THR A 171 -1.62 -21.47 -6.68
C THR A 171 -0.27 -22.15 -6.52
N ARG A 172 -0.23 -23.46 -6.24
CA ARG A 172 1.00 -24.21 -5.90
C ARG A 172 2.13 -24.08 -6.93
N ASP A 173 1.78 -23.89 -8.19
CA ASP A 173 2.72 -23.82 -9.32
C ASP A 173 3.10 -22.36 -9.67
N ILE A 174 2.58 -21.38 -8.94
CA ILE A 174 2.92 -19.96 -9.08
C ILE A 174 4.19 -19.68 -8.26
N GLU A 175 5.21 -19.12 -8.93
CA GLU A 175 6.54 -18.91 -8.36
C GLU A 175 6.53 -17.96 -7.15
N MET A 176 5.85 -16.82 -7.27
CA MET A 176 5.74 -15.84 -6.20
C MET A 176 4.28 -15.59 -5.81
N LYS A 177 3.97 -15.77 -4.53
CA LYS A 177 2.64 -15.54 -3.95
C LYS A 177 2.74 -14.52 -2.82
N ILE A 178 2.00 -13.41 -2.94
CA ILE A 178 1.88 -12.40 -1.89
C ILE A 178 0.41 -12.32 -1.47
N ASP A 179 0.14 -12.54 -0.18
CA ASP A 179 -1.21 -12.57 0.39
C ASP A 179 -1.32 -11.64 1.60
N LEU A 180 -1.88 -10.45 1.35
CA LEU A 180 -2.06 -9.41 2.36
C LEU A 180 -3.48 -9.40 2.96
N SER A 181 -4.32 -10.37 2.61
CA SER A 181 -5.72 -10.44 3.06
C SER A 181 -6.16 -11.82 3.56
N ASN A 182 -5.24 -12.79 3.59
CA ASN A 182 -5.50 -14.18 3.94
C ASN A 182 -6.51 -14.83 2.97
N ASP A 183 -6.33 -14.51 1.69
CA ASP A 183 -7.15 -14.99 0.58
C ASP A 183 -6.64 -16.33 0.03
N LEU A 184 -5.34 -16.62 0.17
CA LEU A 184 -4.74 -17.82 -0.42
C LEU A 184 -4.71 -18.93 0.64
N LEU A 185 -5.14 -20.15 0.31
CA LEU A 185 -5.01 -21.29 1.22
C LEU A 185 -3.60 -21.91 1.22
N ASP A 186 -2.74 -21.47 0.29
CA ASP A 186 -1.34 -21.87 0.18
C ASP A 186 -0.55 -21.54 1.46
N THR A 187 0.43 -22.39 1.80
CA THR A 187 1.32 -22.16 2.96
C THR A 187 2.59 -21.43 2.57
N ASP A 188 3.04 -21.60 1.33
CA ASP A 188 4.20 -20.94 0.76
C ASP A 188 3.77 -19.61 0.15
N LYS A 189 3.71 -18.58 0.97
CA LYS A 189 3.31 -17.22 0.55
C LYS A 189 3.91 -16.16 1.46
N ILE A 190 4.16 -14.99 0.88
CA ILE A 190 4.57 -13.79 1.59
C ILE A 190 3.32 -13.13 2.19
N THR A 191 3.28 -12.98 3.51
CA THR A 191 2.13 -12.38 4.23
C THR A 191 2.43 -11.00 4.82
N SER A 192 3.66 -10.52 4.63
CA SER A 192 4.11 -9.21 5.10
C SER A 192 5.10 -8.60 4.12
N ILE A 193 4.99 -7.29 3.94
CA ILE A 193 5.83 -6.47 3.05
C ILE A 193 6.43 -5.30 3.84
N PRO A 194 7.55 -4.71 3.40
CA PRO A 194 8.33 -3.76 4.22
C PRO A 194 7.79 -2.32 4.19
N THR A 195 6.50 -2.10 4.47
CA THR A 195 5.89 -0.75 4.40
C THR A 195 6.53 0.28 5.34
N ILE A 196 7.00 -0.15 6.52
CA ILE A 196 7.68 0.74 7.48
C ILE A 196 9.05 1.18 6.93
N ARG A 197 9.80 0.28 6.30
CA ARG A 197 11.09 0.62 5.65
C ARG A 197 10.88 1.68 4.58
N VAL A 198 9.91 1.46 3.68
CA VAL A 198 9.56 2.42 2.62
C VAL A 198 9.17 3.78 3.19
N LEU A 199 8.41 3.81 4.29
CA LEU A 199 8.08 5.06 4.97
C LEU A 199 9.34 5.77 5.52
N GLU A 200 10.24 5.03 6.18
CA GLU A 200 11.50 5.58 6.71
C GLU A 200 12.39 6.13 5.60
N ASP A 201 12.51 5.41 4.48
CA ASP A 201 13.26 5.83 3.31
C ASP A 201 12.69 7.14 2.76
N ARG A 202 11.37 7.22 2.55
CA ARG A 202 10.71 8.46 2.08
C ARG A 202 10.90 9.64 3.03
N LEU A 203 10.92 9.42 4.35
CA LEU A 203 11.18 10.46 5.35
C LEU A 203 12.64 10.91 5.41
N THR A 204 13.57 10.10 4.87
CA THR A 204 15.00 10.40 4.86
C THR A 204 15.42 11.06 3.54
N PHE A 205 14.92 10.58 2.41
CA PHE A 205 15.22 11.14 1.09
C PHE A 205 14.74 12.58 0.91
N CYS A 206 13.65 12.98 1.59
CA CYS A 206 13.18 14.37 1.55
C CYS A 206 14.23 15.37 2.08
N GLU A 207 15.15 14.96 2.96
CA GLU A 207 16.20 15.86 3.45
C GLU A 207 17.27 16.17 2.39
N VAL A 208 17.52 15.22 1.48
CA VAL A 208 18.62 15.34 0.50
C VAL A 208 18.24 16.25 -0.66
N GLU A 209 16.97 16.26 -1.09
CA GLU A 209 16.50 17.17 -2.13
C GLU A 209 16.50 18.64 -1.66
N ASP A 210 16.07 18.90 -0.42
CA ASP A 210 16.05 20.24 0.17
C ASP A 210 17.47 20.83 0.37
N GLU A 211 18.49 19.99 0.61
CA GLU A 211 19.89 20.42 0.73
C GLU A 211 20.55 20.74 -0.62
N ILE A 212 20.11 20.10 -1.71
CA ILE A 212 20.65 20.32 -3.06
C ILE A 212 20.05 21.58 -3.69
N GLU A 213 18.79 21.90 -3.44
CA GLU A 213 18.16 23.13 -3.97
C GLU A 213 18.65 24.42 -3.27
N GLN A 214 19.34 24.32 -2.14
CA GLN A 214 19.86 25.45 -1.37
C GLN A 214 21.34 25.79 -1.66
N GLN A 215 22.00 25.08 -2.58
CA GLN A 215 23.38 25.32 -3.03
C GLN A 215 23.44 25.95 -4.42
#